data_AF-A0AA37L9Y1-F1
#
_entry.id   AF-A0AA37L9Y1-F1
#
_cell.length_a   1.000
_cell.length_b   1.000
_cell.length_c   1.000
_cell.angle_alpha   90.00
_cell.angle_beta   90.00
_cell.angle_gamma   90.00
#
_symmetry.space_group_name_H-M   'P 1'
#
loop_
_entity.id
_entity.type
_entity.pdbx_description
1 polymer ?
#
loop_
_entity_poly.entity_id
_entity_poly.type
_entity_poly.pdbx_seq_one_letter_code
_entity_poly.pdbx_strand_id
1 'polypeptide(L)'
;MPSLESIKLSMDDDEKRFPDIRVRHRNEVAQAIKELSLPALTKADFDFFLRRQRNERAQPPVLHETDVPDPLSSAICEFSQNLVNLKVTGVFDDSLLRPLKHLSTTSWPNLRFLDINLFTATPSGGWYFTKRDDVPTQPLYTYWPQNNNAHSDLHMEEFSFLEEASYAFLNPVHVFRGKADDAALTPFVEVYADALSTMPKLTSAAFNFQLEDHVDGEPGWFCIAYFAPCKSAQKHPPRLICPNCNRGVTRQLVTLLLGWEPNEQLAAKLRSIGNEFRAEPMVEKTMAEFMEYHEVDIGTD
;
A
#
# COMPACT_ATOMS: atom_id res chain seq x y z
N MET A 1 10.62 -9.30 -25.72
CA MET A 1 11.46 -10.28 -24.99
C MET A 1 10.58 -11.45 -24.58
N PRO A 2 10.54 -12.55 -25.37
CA PRO A 2 9.50 -13.58 -25.22
C PRO A 2 9.65 -14.48 -23.98
N SER A 3 10.82 -14.48 -23.33
CA SER A 3 11.14 -15.35 -22.17
C SER A 3 11.39 -14.56 -20.88
N LEU A 4 10.99 -13.29 -20.82
CA LEU A 4 11.18 -12.47 -19.64
C LEU A 4 10.14 -12.83 -18.57
N GLU A 5 10.58 -13.47 -17.49
CA GLU A 5 9.68 -13.98 -16.43
C GLU A 5 9.43 -13.00 -15.29
N SER A 6 10.31 -12.01 -15.11
CA SER A 6 10.25 -11.04 -14.02
C SER A 6 10.71 -9.67 -14.46
N ILE A 7 10.03 -8.63 -13.95
CA ILE A 7 10.47 -7.24 -14.06
C ILE A 7 10.50 -6.57 -12.69
N LYS A 8 11.40 -5.60 -12.54
CA LYS A 8 11.38 -4.62 -11.48
C LYS A 8 11.51 -3.24 -12.11
N LEU A 9 10.57 -2.35 -11.83
CA LEU A 9 10.53 -0.99 -12.32
C LEU A 9 10.51 -0.06 -11.12
N SER A 10 11.59 0.70 -10.93
CA SER A 10 11.71 1.69 -9.87
C SER A 10 11.76 3.08 -10.48
N MET A 11 10.96 4.00 -9.96
CA MET A 11 10.86 5.38 -10.42
C MET A 11 10.79 6.32 -9.21
N ASP A 12 11.45 7.47 -9.31
CA ASP A 12 11.28 8.56 -8.37
C ASP A 12 10.01 9.35 -8.72
N ASP A 13 9.05 9.39 -7.81
CA ASP A 13 7.78 10.11 -7.88
C ASP A 13 7.73 11.26 -6.84
N ASP A 14 8.88 11.87 -6.50
CA ASP A 14 9.00 12.92 -5.48
C ASP A 14 9.09 14.37 -6.02
N GLU A 15 8.73 14.63 -7.29
CA GLU A 15 8.77 16.00 -7.86
C GLU A 15 7.70 16.91 -7.20
N LYS A 16 8.14 17.80 -6.31
CA LYS A 16 7.28 18.67 -5.51
C LYS A 16 7.00 20.03 -6.14
N ARG A 17 7.83 20.50 -7.07
CA ARG A 17 7.78 21.85 -7.63
C ARG A 17 6.88 21.95 -8.86
N PHE A 18 6.85 20.87 -9.65
CA PHE A 18 6.11 20.80 -10.90
C PHE A 18 5.09 19.66 -10.87
N PRO A 19 3.93 19.85 -10.20
CA PRO A 19 2.89 18.83 -10.12
C PRO A 19 2.40 18.33 -11.48
N ASP A 20 2.45 19.18 -12.51
CA ASP A 20 2.09 18.84 -13.88
C ASP A 20 3.02 17.79 -14.50
N ILE A 21 4.31 17.82 -14.17
CA ILE A 21 5.25 16.76 -14.57
C ILE A 21 4.83 15.42 -13.95
N ARG A 22 4.45 15.41 -12.66
CA ARG A 22 4.01 14.17 -12.00
C ARG A 22 2.76 13.60 -12.64
N VAL A 23 1.76 14.43 -12.92
CA VAL A 23 0.55 14.02 -13.65
C VAL A 23 0.93 13.45 -15.01
N ARG A 24 1.81 14.11 -15.76
CA ARG A 24 2.25 13.64 -17.08
C ARG A 24 2.97 12.29 -16.99
N HIS A 25 3.98 12.16 -16.12
CA HIS A 25 4.73 10.90 -15.94
C HIS A 25 3.81 9.76 -15.51
N ARG A 26 2.85 10.02 -14.63
CA ARG A 26 1.87 9.03 -14.19
C ARG A 26 1.05 8.49 -15.35
N ASN A 27 0.60 9.36 -16.26
CA ASN A 27 -0.10 8.96 -17.48
C ASN A 27 0.80 8.23 -18.48
N GLU A 28 2.04 8.70 -18.68
CA GLU A 28 3.02 8.06 -19.57
C GLU A 28 3.37 6.64 -19.11
N VAL A 29 3.58 6.43 -17.80
CA VAL A 29 3.83 5.10 -17.23
C VAL A 29 2.60 4.21 -17.35
N ALA A 30 1.41 4.73 -17.04
CA ALA A 30 0.17 3.98 -17.20
C ALA A 30 -0.01 3.48 -18.64
N GLN A 31 0.27 4.34 -19.63
CA GLN A 31 0.23 3.98 -21.04
C GLN A 31 1.30 2.95 -21.40
N ALA A 32 2.53 3.13 -20.93
CA ALA A 32 3.63 2.20 -21.18
C ALA A 32 3.33 0.80 -20.61
N ILE A 33 2.72 0.70 -19.42
CA ILE A 33 2.30 -0.57 -18.82
C ILE A 33 1.21 -1.24 -19.66
N LYS A 34 0.23 -0.49 -20.16
CA LYS A 34 -0.86 -1.01 -21.01
C LYS A 34 -0.34 -1.56 -22.35
N GLU A 35 0.68 -0.92 -22.92
CA GLU A 35 1.29 -1.33 -24.19
C GLU A 35 2.31 -2.48 -24.02
N LEU A 36 2.67 -2.81 -22.78
CA LEU A 36 3.71 -3.78 -22.48
C LEU A 36 3.26 -5.22 -22.78
N SER A 37 3.74 -5.79 -23.89
CA SER A 37 3.47 -7.18 -24.25
C SER A 37 4.59 -8.11 -23.76
N LEU A 38 4.38 -8.75 -22.60
CA LEU A 38 5.31 -9.70 -22.00
C LEU A 38 4.58 -11.01 -21.62
N PRO A 39 4.35 -11.92 -22.58
CA PRO A 39 3.47 -13.09 -22.38
C PRO A 39 4.01 -14.14 -21.40
N ALA A 40 5.33 -14.17 -21.15
CA ALA A 40 5.96 -15.08 -20.19
C ALA A 40 6.11 -14.47 -18.79
N LEU A 41 5.68 -13.22 -18.59
CA LEU A 41 5.88 -12.52 -17.33
C LEU A 41 5.01 -13.13 -16.23
N THR A 42 5.65 -13.49 -15.12
CA THR A 42 4.97 -14.04 -13.94
C THR A 42 5.17 -13.19 -12.70
N LYS A 43 6.14 -12.26 -12.70
CA LYS A 43 6.48 -11.43 -11.54
C LYS A 43 6.68 -9.98 -11.95
N ALA A 44 6.09 -9.06 -11.17
CA ALA A 44 6.34 -7.64 -11.31
C ALA A 44 6.54 -6.99 -9.94
N ASP A 45 7.55 -6.13 -9.85
CA ASP A 45 7.81 -5.23 -8.72
C ASP A 45 7.79 -3.81 -9.25
N PHE A 46 6.79 -3.02 -8.86
CA PHE A 46 6.66 -1.61 -9.20
C PHE A 46 6.93 -0.77 -7.96
N ASP A 47 7.92 0.11 -8.04
CA ASP A 47 8.38 0.90 -6.90
C ASP A 47 8.42 2.38 -7.29
N PHE A 48 7.32 3.09 -7.02
CA PHE A 48 7.19 4.54 -7.26
C PHE A 48 7.55 5.27 -5.98
N PHE A 49 8.85 5.48 -5.78
CA PHE A 49 9.39 6.08 -4.57
C PHE A 49 8.89 7.51 -4.40
N LEU A 50 8.23 7.80 -3.28
CA LEU A 50 7.84 9.14 -2.87
C LEU A 50 8.46 9.41 -1.50
N ARG A 51 9.19 10.52 -1.36
CA ARG A 51 9.67 10.92 -0.04
C ARG A 51 8.50 11.52 0.74
N ARG A 52 8.26 11.01 1.95
CA ARG A 52 7.20 11.52 2.82
C ARG A 52 7.32 13.05 2.97
N GLN A 53 6.18 13.72 2.94
CA GLN A 53 6.15 15.15 3.22
C GLN A 53 6.58 15.40 4.66
N ARG A 54 7.54 16.30 4.86
CA ARG A 54 8.00 16.72 6.20
C ARG A 54 6.91 17.43 7.01
N ASN A 55 5.85 17.89 6.33
CA ASN A 55 4.71 18.52 6.94
C ASN A 55 3.43 18.10 6.18
N GLU A 56 2.73 17.08 6.67
CA GLU A 56 1.49 16.58 6.07
C GLU A 56 0.28 17.52 6.31
N ARG A 57 0.51 18.72 6.86
CA ARG A 57 -0.46 19.83 6.78
C ARG A 57 -0.54 20.42 5.37
N ALA A 58 0.45 20.19 4.52
CA ALA A 58 0.38 20.56 3.11
C ALA A 58 -0.67 19.68 2.40
N GLN A 59 -1.28 20.21 1.34
CA GLN A 59 -2.15 19.41 0.48
C GLN A 59 -1.27 18.59 -0.47
N PRO A 60 -1.50 17.27 -0.61
CA PRO A 60 -0.87 16.48 -1.65
C PRO A 60 -1.27 16.99 -3.04
N PRO A 61 -0.37 16.91 -4.02
CA PRO A 61 -0.73 17.26 -5.39
C PRO A 61 -1.78 16.30 -5.93
N VAL A 62 -2.72 16.82 -6.71
CA VAL A 62 -3.67 16.02 -7.48
C VAL A 62 -2.92 15.41 -8.67
N LEU A 63 -2.91 14.08 -8.78
CA LEU A 63 -2.11 13.33 -9.77
C LEU A 63 -2.91 12.89 -11.01
N HIS A 64 -4.24 13.04 -10.99
CA HIS A 64 -5.13 12.73 -12.11
C HIS A 64 -6.44 13.53 -11.99
N GLU A 65 -7.25 13.51 -13.04
CA GLU A 65 -8.57 14.14 -13.03
C GLU A 65 -9.46 13.60 -11.89
N THR A 66 -10.09 14.50 -11.15
CA THR A 66 -11.03 14.15 -10.06
C THR A 66 -12.21 13.35 -10.62
N ASP A 67 -12.74 12.42 -9.81
CA ASP A 67 -13.85 11.53 -10.16
C ASP A 67 -13.58 10.48 -11.27
N VAL A 68 -12.35 10.42 -11.77
CA VAL A 68 -11.88 9.37 -12.68
C VAL A 68 -10.97 8.41 -11.90
N PRO A 69 -11.05 7.08 -12.12
CA PRO A 69 -10.10 6.13 -11.55
C PRO A 69 -8.66 6.51 -11.88
N ASP A 70 -7.76 6.31 -10.93
CA ASP A 70 -6.36 6.60 -11.16
C ASP A 70 -5.79 5.79 -12.35
N PRO A 71 -5.20 6.44 -13.38
CA PRO A 71 -4.76 5.77 -14.59
C PRO A 71 -3.66 4.74 -14.34
N LEU A 72 -2.75 4.99 -13.39
CA LEU A 72 -1.64 4.10 -13.09
C LEU A 72 -2.11 2.88 -12.29
N SER A 73 -2.89 3.08 -11.24
CA SER A 73 -3.58 2.02 -10.49
C SER A 73 -4.34 1.08 -11.45
N SER A 74 -5.17 1.65 -12.32
CA SER A 74 -5.98 0.89 -13.28
C SER A 74 -5.11 0.09 -14.27
N ALA A 75 -4.04 0.70 -14.79
CA ALA A 75 -3.10 0.01 -15.68
C ALA A 75 -2.41 -1.17 -15.00
N ILE A 76 -1.98 -1.01 -13.74
CA ILE A 76 -1.38 -2.09 -12.96
C ILE A 76 -2.40 -3.19 -12.65
N CYS A 77 -3.66 -2.82 -12.35
CA CYS A 77 -4.74 -3.78 -12.13
C CYS A 77 -4.90 -4.71 -13.34
N GLU A 78 -5.04 -4.15 -14.54
CA GLU A 78 -5.16 -4.89 -15.79
C GLU A 78 -3.92 -5.75 -16.08
N PHE A 79 -2.72 -5.16 -15.93
CA PHE A 79 -1.45 -5.84 -16.13
C PHE A 79 -1.25 -7.04 -15.18
N SER A 80 -1.77 -6.94 -13.96
CA SER A 80 -1.56 -7.94 -12.91
C SER A 80 -2.37 -9.24 -13.08
N GLN A 81 -3.39 -9.25 -13.94
CA GLN A 81 -4.35 -10.35 -14.02
C GLN A 81 -3.71 -11.71 -14.30
N ASN A 82 -2.59 -11.75 -15.03
CA ASN A 82 -1.90 -13.00 -15.37
C ASN A 82 -0.65 -13.28 -14.51
N LEU A 83 -0.29 -12.38 -13.60
CA LEU A 83 0.89 -12.53 -12.76
C LEU A 83 0.71 -13.60 -11.67
N VAL A 84 1.84 -14.11 -11.20
CA VAL A 84 1.96 -14.98 -10.03
C VAL A 84 2.37 -14.17 -8.80
N ASN A 85 3.26 -13.19 -8.98
CA ASN A 85 3.70 -12.29 -7.92
C ASN A 85 3.54 -10.84 -8.36
N LEU A 86 2.89 -10.03 -7.53
CA LEU A 86 2.82 -8.59 -7.69
C LEU A 86 3.31 -7.92 -6.41
N LYS A 87 4.28 -7.02 -6.55
CA LYS A 87 4.63 -6.04 -5.53
C LYS A 87 4.44 -4.64 -6.11
N VAL A 88 3.77 -3.78 -5.36
CA VAL A 88 3.56 -2.38 -5.71
C VAL A 88 3.84 -1.50 -4.50
N THR A 89 4.63 -0.46 -4.71
CA THR A 89 4.92 0.58 -3.72
C THR A 89 4.64 1.93 -4.36
N GLY A 90 3.86 2.80 -3.71
CA GLY A 90 3.50 4.08 -4.29
C GLY A 90 2.22 4.73 -3.76
N VAL A 91 1.81 5.80 -4.42
CA VAL A 91 0.50 6.44 -4.24
C VAL A 91 -0.47 5.80 -5.22
N PHE A 92 -1.52 5.14 -4.71
CA PHE A 92 -2.54 4.44 -5.49
C PHE A 92 -3.92 4.60 -4.86
N ASP A 93 -4.97 4.22 -5.59
CA ASP A 93 -6.37 4.19 -5.15
C ASP A 93 -7.00 2.79 -5.33
N ASP A 94 -8.28 2.68 -5.01
CA ASP A 94 -9.02 1.42 -5.07
C ASP A 94 -9.10 0.82 -6.48
N SER A 95 -8.87 1.60 -7.54
CA SER A 95 -8.79 1.10 -8.92
C SER A 95 -7.62 0.15 -9.16
N LEU A 96 -6.63 0.10 -8.26
CA LEU A 96 -5.53 -0.85 -8.31
C LEU A 96 -6.01 -2.31 -8.22
N LEU A 97 -7.14 -2.51 -7.55
CA LEU A 97 -7.74 -3.82 -7.29
C LEU A 97 -9.18 -3.90 -7.82
N ARG A 98 -9.67 -2.85 -8.49
CA ARG A 98 -10.97 -2.86 -9.17
C ARG A 98 -10.75 -2.84 -10.68
N PRO A 99 -10.92 -3.98 -11.36
CA PRO A 99 -10.94 -3.99 -12.81
C PRO A 99 -12.10 -3.11 -13.28
N LEU A 100 -11.87 -2.32 -14.33
CA LEU A 100 -12.88 -1.40 -14.86
C LEU A 100 -14.21 -2.14 -15.12
N LYS A 101 -15.32 -1.46 -14.80
CA LYS A 101 -16.73 -1.94 -14.67
C LYS A 101 -17.29 -2.79 -15.83
N HIS A 102 -16.52 -3.04 -16.88
CA HIS A 102 -16.92 -3.85 -18.05
C HIS A 102 -16.44 -5.31 -18.00
N LEU A 103 -15.67 -5.70 -16.98
CA LEU A 103 -15.22 -7.09 -16.78
C LEU A 103 -15.80 -7.64 -15.47
N SER A 104 -17.08 -8.03 -15.50
CA SER A 104 -17.82 -8.59 -14.35
C SER A 104 -17.29 -9.95 -13.84
N THR A 105 -16.10 -10.38 -14.27
CA THR A 105 -15.43 -11.61 -13.84
C THR A 105 -13.92 -11.46 -13.96
N THR A 106 -13.32 -10.45 -13.32
CA THR A 106 -11.87 -10.46 -13.19
C THR A 106 -11.46 -11.38 -12.06
N SER A 107 -10.98 -12.56 -12.44
CA SER A 107 -10.22 -13.43 -11.56
C SER A 107 -8.74 -13.11 -11.74
N TRP A 108 -7.96 -13.12 -10.67
CA TRP A 108 -6.50 -13.33 -10.76
C TRP A 108 -6.24 -14.84 -10.66
N PRO A 109 -6.32 -15.61 -11.76
CA PRO A 109 -6.28 -17.07 -11.70
C PRO A 109 -4.94 -17.62 -11.19
N ASN A 110 -3.88 -16.81 -11.28
CA ASN A 110 -2.50 -17.24 -11.04
C ASN A 110 -1.82 -16.55 -9.86
N LEU A 111 -2.36 -15.44 -9.36
CA LEU A 111 -1.70 -14.65 -8.33
C LEU A 111 -1.62 -15.44 -7.03
N ARG A 112 -0.39 -15.54 -6.50
CA ARG A 112 -0.05 -16.23 -5.26
C ARG A 112 0.40 -15.26 -4.19
N PHE A 113 1.14 -14.23 -4.59
CA PHE A 113 1.75 -13.26 -3.70
C PHE A 113 1.37 -11.86 -4.16
N LEU A 114 0.71 -11.11 -3.28
CA LEU A 114 0.34 -9.72 -3.49
C LEU A 114 0.90 -8.89 -2.34
N ASP A 115 1.72 -7.89 -2.64
CA ASP A 115 2.30 -6.98 -1.66
C ASP A 115 2.05 -5.55 -2.08
N ILE A 116 1.19 -4.83 -1.35
CA ILE A 116 0.80 -3.46 -1.63
C ILE A 116 1.31 -2.58 -0.49
N ASN A 117 2.24 -1.69 -0.81
CA ASN A 117 2.83 -0.74 0.13
C ASN A 117 2.45 0.68 -0.29
N LEU A 118 1.48 1.25 0.40
CA LEU A 118 0.94 2.56 0.06
C LEU A 118 1.63 3.66 0.86
N PHE A 119 1.82 4.80 0.21
CA PHE A 119 2.05 6.06 0.90
C PHE A 119 0.72 6.63 1.42
N THR A 120 0.81 7.56 2.37
CA THR A 120 -0.35 8.12 3.09
C THR A 120 -1.24 9.04 2.25
N ALA A 121 -0.77 9.48 1.08
CA ALA A 121 -1.52 10.35 0.17
C ALA A 121 -2.39 9.55 -0.81
N THR A 122 -3.51 10.14 -1.23
CA THR A 122 -4.32 9.61 -2.34
C THR A 122 -3.89 10.24 -3.66
N PRO A 123 -4.06 9.55 -4.81
CA PRO A 123 -3.71 10.11 -6.11
C PRO A 123 -4.64 11.28 -6.51
N SER A 124 -5.84 11.37 -5.91
CA SER A 124 -6.75 12.52 -6.03
C SER A 124 -6.35 13.74 -5.21
N GLY A 125 -5.17 13.73 -4.57
CA GLY A 125 -4.63 14.85 -3.80
C GLY A 125 -5.14 14.91 -2.36
N GLY A 126 -5.68 13.84 -1.80
CA GLY A 126 -6.13 13.72 -0.41
C GLY A 126 -5.19 12.89 0.47
N TRP A 127 -5.67 12.47 1.64
CA TRP A 127 -4.93 11.62 2.57
C TRP A 127 -5.78 10.42 3.00
N TYR A 128 -5.16 9.25 3.17
CA TYR A 128 -5.78 8.07 3.79
C TYR A 128 -5.86 8.16 5.32
N PHE A 129 -5.06 9.07 5.89
CA PHE A 129 -4.98 9.30 7.32
C PHE A 129 -5.27 10.77 7.63
N THR A 130 -6.00 11.00 8.69
CA THR A 130 -6.28 12.31 9.27
C THR A 130 -5.39 12.58 10.48
N LYS A 131 -5.48 13.80 10.99
CA LYS A 131 -4.86 14.17 12.26
C LYS A 131 -5.55 13.40 13.40
N ARG A 132 -4.81 13.16 14.47
CA ARG A 132 -5.38 12.59 15.69
C ARG A 132 -6.33 13.58 16.36
N ASP A 133 -7.35 13.09 17.05
CA ASP A 133 -8.40 13.92 17.65
C ASP A 133 -7.90 14.80 18.81
N ASP A 134 -6.78 14.40 19.44
CA ASP A 134 -6.12 15.13 20.52
C ASP A 134 -5.31 16.34 20.04
N VAL A 135 -5.18 16.52 18.73
CA VAL A 135 -4.42 17.61 18.12
C VAL A 135 -5.37 18.75 17.71
N PRO A 136 -5.20 19.96 18.28
CA PRO A 136 -6.02 21.11 17.92
C PRO A 136 -5.96 21.41 16.41
N THR A 137 -7.07 21.91 15.86
CA THR A 137 -7.11 22.34 14.46
C THR A 137 -6.06 23.43 14.21
N GLN A 138 -5.06 23.11 13.39
CA GLN A 138 -4.04 24.06 12.96
C GLN A 138 -4.37 24.58 11.55
N PRO A 139 -4.04 25.84 11.22
CA PRO A 139 -4.26 26.40 9.89
C PRO A 139 -3.59 25.55 8.80
N LEU A 140 -4.16 25.56 7.60
CA LEU A 140 -3.54 24.89 6.44
C LEU A 140 -2.14 25.46 6.22
N TYR A 141 -1.18 24.56 5.99
CA TYR A 141 0.15 24.98 5.58
C TYR A 141 0.13 25.13 4.06
N THR A 142 -0.07 26.35 3.57
CA THR A 142 0.33 26.69 2.21
C THR A 142 1.85 26.77 2.19
N TYR A 143 2.50 25.74 1.65
CA TYR A 143 3.85 25.92 1.14
C TYR A 143 3.75 26.97 0.04
N TRP A 144 4.37 28.13 0.23
CA TRP A 144 4.51 29.10 -0.85
C TRP A 144 5.65 28.58 -1.71
N PRO A 145 5.39 28.06 -2.93
CA PRO A 145 6.48 27.78 -3.84
C PRO A 145 7.20 29.11 -4.00
N GLN A 146 8.52 29.12 -3.87
CA GLN A 146 9.28 30.26 -4.35
C GLN A 146 8.80 30.54 -5.78
N ASN A 147 8.52 31.80 -6.12
CA ASN A 147 7.80 32.25 -7.31
C ASN A 147 8.38 31.80 -8.67
N ASN A 148 9.39 30.91 -8.69
CA ASN A 148 10.00 30.36 -9.87
C ASN A 148 9.50 28.95 -10.17
N ASN A 149 8.35 28.91 -10.84
CA ASN A 149 7.83 27.71 -11.50
C ASN A 149 8.38 27.59 -12.95
N ALA A 150 9.52 28.22 -13.25
CA ALA A 150 10.17 28.12 -14.54
C ALA A 150 11.24 27.02 -14.48
N HIS A 151 11.11 26.01 -15.35
CA HIS A 151 12.12 24.95 -15.46
C HIS A 151 13.55 25.46 -15.71
N SER A 152 13.68 26.65 -16.31
CA SER A 152 14.98 27.31 -16.55
C SER A 152 15.74 27.63 -15.27
N ASP A 153 15.04 27.79 -14.14
CA ASP A 153 15.60 28.41 -12.94
C ASP A 153 15.96 27.35 -11.87
N LEU A 154 15.84 26.07 -12.22
CA LEU A 154 16.22 24.91 -11.38
C LEU A 154 17.65 25.00 -10.82
N HIS A 155 18.57 25.59 -11.58
CA HIS A 155 19.98 25.73 -11.20
C HIS A 155 20.27 26.90 -10.24
N MET A 156 19.26 27.74 -10.00
CA MET A 156 19.37 28.94 -9.16
C MET A 156 18.87 28.69 -7.73
N GLU A 157 18.47 27.46 -7.40
CA GLU A 157 18.03 27.11 -6.05
C GLU A 157 19.20 27.11 -5.06
N GLU A 158 19.07 27.94 -4.02
CA GLU A 158 20.00 28.00 -2.91
C GLU A 158 19.41 27.27 -1.70
N PHE A 159 20.19 26.35 -1.12
CA PHE A 159 19.79 25.62 0.08
C PHE A 159 19.55 26.59 1.24
N SER A 160 18.32 26.64 1.76
CA SER A 160 17.98 27.45 2.93
C SER A 160 18.16 26.63 4.22
N PHE A 161 19.32 26.78 4.88
CA PHE A 161 19.55 26.13 6.17
C PHE A 161 18.49 26.50 7.22
N LEU A 162 18.00 27.75 7.20
CA LEU A 162 16.98 28.20 8.15
C LEU A 162 15.63 27.51 7.92
N GLU A 163 15.24 27.31 6.66
CA GLU A 163 14.03 26.56 6.33
C GLU A 163 14.19 25.09 6.72
N GLU A 164 15.34 24.49 6.41
CA GLU A 164 15.66 23.11 6.78
C GLU A 164 15.67 22.88 8.30
N ALA A 165 16.31 23.79 9.05
CA ALA A 165 16.32 23.76 10.49
C ALA A 165 14.92 23.97 11.08
N SER A 166 14.05 24.75 10.43
CA SER A 166 12.67 24.97 10.90
C SER A 166 11.85 23.67 10.94
N TYR A 167 12.09 22.74 10.01
CA TYR A 167 11.44 21.42 10.03
C TYR A 167 11.86 20.58 11.25
N ALA A 168 13.08 20.73 11.75
CA ALA A 168 13.56 20.01 12.94
C ALA A 168 12.89 20.48 14.24
N PHE A 169 12.28 21.68 14.25
CA PHE A 169 11.53 22.21 15.40
C PHE A 169 10.03 21.90 15.34
N LEU A 170 9.54 21.26 14.27
CA LEU A 170 8.15 20.85 14.18
C LEU A 170 7.90 19.68 15.14
N ASN A 171 6.85 19.79 15.96
CA ASN A 171 6.40 18.66 16.78
C ASN A 171 5.73 17.62 15.85
N PRO A 172 6.25 16.37 15.75
CA PRO A 172 5.72 15.31 14.90
C PRO A 172 4.21 15.12 15.03
N VAL A 173 3.70 15.17 16.27
CA VAL A 173 2.28 15.00 16.60
C VAL A 173 1.39 16.05 15.91
N HIS A 174 1.93 17.24 15.62
CA HIS A 174 1.16 18.32 14.99
C HIS A 174 1.23 18.33 13.46
N VAL A 175 2.18 17.62 12.87
CA VAL A 175 2.48 17.69 11.42
C VAL A 175 2.20 16.40 10.69
N PHE A 176 2.24 15.26 11.37
CA PHE A 176 1.94 13.97 10.80
C PHE A 176 0.50 13.55 11.04
N ARG A 177 0.00 12.75 10.11
CA ARG A 177 -1.28 12.09 10.14
C ARG A 177 -1.06 10.64 10.55
N GLY A 178 -1.95 10.15 11.38
CA GLY A 178 -1.84 8.81 11.97
C GLY A 178 -3.17 8.16 12.34
N LYS A 179 -4.28 8.90 12.27
CA LYS A 179 -5.63 8.35 12.46
C LYS A 179 -6.18 7.96 11.11
N ALA A 180 -6.67 6.74 10.92
CA ALA A 180 -7.30 6.34 9.67
C ALA A 180 -8.51 7.25 9.32
N ASP A 181 -8.67 7.58 8.05
CA ASP A 181 -9.87 8.25 7.53
C ASP A 181 -10.84 7.21 6.96
N ASP A 182 -11.97 6.99 7.63
CA ASP A 182 -12.98 6.01 7.21
C ASP A 182 -13.42 6.22 5.77
N ALA A 183 -13.62 7.48 5.33
CA ALA A 183 -14.14 7.79 4.01
C ALA A 183 -13.13 7.47 2.90
N ALA A 184 -11.83 7.64 3.17
CA ALA A 184 -10.77 7.37 2.21
C ALA A 184 -10.30 5.91 2.24
N LEU A 185 -10.20 5.32 3.44
CA LEU A 185 -9.59 4.00 3.64
C LEU A 185 -10.57 2.85 3.40
N THR A 186 -11.82 2.97 3.88
CA THR A 186 -12.83 1.89 3.80
C THR A 186 -13.04 1.39 2.37
N PRO A 187 -13.22 2.26 1.34
CA PRO A 187 -13.43 1.80 -0.03
C PRO A 187 -12.27 0.97 -0.57
N PHE A 188 -11.03 1.32 -0.23
CA PHE A 188 -9.86 0.58 -0.68
C PHE A 188 -9.76 -0.77 0.02
N VAL A 189 -9.97 -0.83 1.34
CA VAL A 189 -9.96 -2.09 2.09
C VAL A 189 -11.10 -3.02 1.63
N GLU A 190 -12.26 -2.47 1.29
CA GLU A 190 -13.36 -3.23 0.69
C GLU A 190 -12.97 -3.86 -0.65
N VAL A 191 -12.40 -3.08 -1.57
CA VAL A 191 -11.94 -3.61 -2.86
C VAL A 191 -10.82 -4.62 -2.67
N TYR A 192 -9.92 -4.40 -1.70
CA TYR A 192 -8.89 -5.37 -1.34
C TYR A 192 -9.52 -6.71 -0.92
N ALA A 193 -10.47 -6.69 0.01
CA ALA A 193 -11.15 -7.90 0.46
C ALA A 193 -11.91 -8.61 -0.67
N ASP A 194 -12.62 -7.85 -1.51
CA ASP A 194 -13.36 -8.36 -2.66
C ASP A 194 -12.40 -9.00 -3.68
N ALA A 195 -11.28 -8.33 -3.99
CA ALA A 195 -10.26 -8.84 -4.88
C ALA A 195 -9.64 -10.14 -4.37
N LEU A 196 -9.22 -10.21 -3.11
CA LEU A 196 -8.62 -11.43 -2.55
C LEU A 196 -9.58 -12.61 -2.54
N SER A 197 -10.87 -12.35 -2.39
CA SER A 197 -11.91 -13.37 -2.39
C SER A 197 -12.06 -14.07 -3.74
N THR A 198 -11.56 -13.50 -4.84
CA THR A 198 -11.62 -14.09 -6.19
C THR A 198 -10.27 -14.68 -6.65
N MET A 199 -9.28 -14.80 -5.76
CA MET A 199 -7.93 -15.30 -6.07
C MET A 199 -7.74 -16.78 -5.66
N PRO A 200 -7.97 -17.76 -6.56
CA PRO A 200 -7.96 -19.19 -6.19
C PRO A 200 -6.60 -19.73 -5.72
N LYS A 201 -5.50 -19.12 -6.17
CA LYS A 201 -4.14 -19.56 -5.86
C LYS A 201 -3.45 -18.70 -4.80
N LEU A 202 -4.18 -17.75 -4.19
CA LEU A 202 -3.61 -16.84 -3.22
C LEU A 202 -2.97 -17.60 -2.06
N THR A 203 -1.72 -17.23 -1.78
CA THR A 203 -0.84 -17.87 -0.81
C THR A 203 -0.54 -16.90 0.33
N SER A 204 -0.26 -15.64 -0.01
CA SER A 204 -0.23 -14.53 0.93
C SER A 204 -0.59 -13.21 0.23
N ALA A 205 -1.17 -12.29 0.99
CA ALA A 205 -1.36 -10.92 0.57
C ALA A 205 -1.03 -9.97 1.73
N ALA A 206 -0.47 -8.81 1.44
CA ALA A 206 -0.23 -7.75 2.42
C ALA A 206 -0.68 -6.41 1.84
N PHE A 207 -1.38 -5.64 2.66
CA PHE A 207 -1.82 -4.28 2.39
C PHE A 207 -1.33 -3.39 3.52
N ASN A 208 -0.35 -2.55 3.20
CA ASN A 208 0.41 -1.80 4.17
C ASN A 208 0.35 -0.31 3.88
N PHE A 209 0.30 0.51 4.94
CA PHE A 209 0.76 1.88 4.88
C PHE A 209 1.95 2.05 5.79
N GLN A 210 2.97 2.71 5.26
CA GLN A 210 4.11 3.15 6.06
C GLN A 210 3.77 4.50 6.70
N LEU A 211 3.71 4.54 8.04
CA LEU A 211 3.63 5.78 8.80
C LEU A 211 4.98 5.97 9.52
N GLU A 212 5.56 7.15 9.43
CA GLU A 212 6.79 7.46 10.20
C GLU A 212 6.46 8.18 11.51
N ASP A 213 5.18 8.30 11.90
CA ASP A 213 4.90 8.76 13.26
C ASP A 213 5.41 7.68 14.22
N HIS A 214 6.45 8.03 14.96
CA HIS A 214 7.05 7.14 15.93
C HIS A 214 6.16 7.13 17.16
N VAL A 215 5.32 6.12 17.31
CA VAL A 215 4.76 5.81 18.62
C VAL A 215 5.91 5.16 19.40
N ASP A 216 6.42 5.86 20.42
CA ASP A 216 7.50 5.38 21.29
C ASP A 216 8.83 5.04 20.59
N GLY A 217 9.13 5.68 19.46
CA GLY A 217 10.42 5.52 18.75
C GLY A 217 10.41 4.52 17.58
N GLU A 218 9.31 3.78 17.35
CA GLU A 218 9.18 2.83 16.24
C GLU A 218 8.24 3.35 15.15
N PRO A 219 8.56 3.20 13.85
CA PRO A 219 7.67 3.64 12.77
C PRO A 219 6.31 2.94 12.88
N GLY A 220 5.23 3.73 12.82
CA GLY A 220 3.87 3.20 12.78
C GLY A 220 3.57 2.47 11.47
N TRP A 221 2.93 1.31 11.54
CA TRP A 221 2.48 0.60 10.35
C TRP A 221 0.98 0.37 10.43
N PHE A 222 0.26 0.66 9.36
CA PHE A 222 -1.06 0.07 9.16
C PHE A 222 -0.87 -1.19 8.31
N CYS A 223 -1.41 -2.32 8.74
CA CYS A 223 -1.25 -3.59 8.04
C CYS A 223 -2.53 -4.41 8.08
N ILE A 224 -2.92 -4.94 6.92
CA ILE A 224 -3.86 -6.04 6.77
C ILE A 224 -3.17 -7.10 5.92
N ALA A 225 -2.92 -8.27 6.48
CA ALA A 225 -2.27 -9.36 5.78
C ALA A 225 -3.09 -10.65 5.86
N TYR A 226 -3.16 -11.36 4.74
CA TYR A 226 -3.76 -12.68 4.63
C TYR A 226 -2.68 -13.72 4.37
N PHE A 227 -2.76 -14.85 5.07
CA PHE A 227 -1.94 -16.03 4.80
C PHE A 227 -2.81 -17.27 4.61
N ALA A 228 -2.63 -17.95 3.48
CA ALA A 228 -3.26 -19.25 3.23
C ALA A 228 -2.57 -20.35 4.06
N PRO A 229 -3.30 -21.41 4.46
CA PRO A 229 -2.74 -22.51 5.22
C PRO A 229 -1.62 -23.23 4.46
N CYS A 230 -0.71 -23.83 5.22
CA CYS A 230 0.38 -24.62 4.68
C CYS A 230 0.24 -26.11 5.04
N LYS A 231 0.19 -26.97 4.01
CA LYS A 231 0.04 -28.41 4.16
C LYS A 231 1.18 -29.08 4.94
N SER A 232 2.39 -28.53 4.87
CA SER A 232 3.53 -29.07 5.63
C SER A 232 3.50 -28.66 7.09
N ALA A 233 2.73 -27.65 7.48
CA ALA A 233 2.69 -27.14 8.85
C ALA A 233 2.27 -28.21 9.88
N GLN A 234 1.39 -29.15 9.48
CA GLN A 234 1.00 -30.30 10.31
C GLN A 234 2.17 -31.21 10.73
N LYS A 235 3.29 -31.16 10.00
CA LYS A 235 4.49 -31.98 10.27
C LYS A 235 5.40 -31.37 11.34
N HIS A 236 5.05 -30.21 11.90
CA HIS A 236 5.91 -29.45 12.81
C HIS A 236 5.25 -29.18 14.17
N PRO A 237 4.85 -30.22 14.94
CA PRO A 237 4.38 -30.02 16.31
C PRO A 237 5.52 -29.51 17.22
N PRO A 238 5.23 -28.77 18.32
CA PRO A 238 3.89 -28.39 18.78
C PRO A 238 3.32 -27.14 18.11
N ARG A 239 4.17 -26.32 17.46
CA ARG A 239 3.77 -25.01 16.91
C ARG A 239 2.91 -25.12 15.65
N LEU A 240 2.98 -26.22 14.90
CA LEU A 240 2.23 -26.40 13.65
C LEU A 240 2.47 -25.25 12.65
N ILE A 241 3.72 -24.80 12.53
CA ILE A 241 4.19 -23.77 11.59
C ILE A 241 5.21 -24.41 10.64
N CYS A 242 5.07 -24.17 9.35
CA CYS A 242 6.06 -24.61 8.37
C CYS A 242 7.32 -23.72 8.42
N PRO A 243 8.53 -24.25 8.70
CA PRO A 243 9.75 -23.45 8.79
C PRO A 243 10.17 -22.82 7.45
N ASN A 244 9.74 -23.39 6.31
CA ASN A 244 10.13 -22.89 4.99
C ASN A 244 9.31 -21.68 4.53
N CYS A 245 8.07 -21.53 5.02
CA CYS A 245 7.20 -20.45 4.57
C CYS A 245 6.51 -19.71 5.70
N ASN A 246 6.83 -20.05 6.95
CA ASN A 246 6.34 -19.42 8.17
C ASN A 246 4.81 -19.33 8.26
N ARG A 247 4.10 -20.35 7.77
CA ARG A 247 2.63 -20.41 7.75
C ARG A 247 2.10 -21.59 8.53
N GLY A 248 0.96 -21.37 9.17
CA GLY A 248 0.26 -22.36 9.99
C GLY A 248 -0.67 -23.29 9.21
N VAL A 249 -1.45 -24.09 9.93
CA VAL A 249 -2.46 -25.01 9.39
C VAL A 249 -3.81 -24.34 9.09
N THR A 250 -4.03 -23.12 9.56
CA THR A 250 -5.26 -22.33 9.34
C THR A 250 -5.03 -21.23 8.31
N ARG A 251 -6.12 -20.65 7.80
CA ARG A 251 -6.04 -19.32 7.20
C ARG A 251 -5.77 -18.31 8.32
N GLN A 252 -5.00 -17.27 8.03
CA GLN A 252 -4.69 -16.23 9.00
C GLN A 252 -4.99 -14.86 8.41
N LEU A 253 -5.71 -14.04 9.17
CA LEU A 253 -5.88 -12.62 8.93
C LEU A 253 -5.09 -11.90 10.02
N VAL A 254 -4.02 -11.22 9.64
CA VAL A 254 -3.12 -10.50 10.55
C VAL A 254 -3.34 -9.02 10.38
N THR A 255 -3.59 -8.31 11.47
CA THR A 255 -3.94 -6.89 11.41
C THR A 255 -3.14 -6.04 12.39
N LEU A 256 -2.79 -4.84 11.95
CA LEU A 256 -2.35 -3.72 12.78
C LEU A 256 -3.08 -2.48 12.27
N LEU A 257 -4.20 -2.12 12.92
CA LEU A 257 -5.14 -1.13 12.39
C LEU A 257 -5.03 0.25 13.06
N LEU A 258 -4.11 0.41 14.03
CA LEU A 258 -3.86 1.69 14.70
C LEU A 258 -5.11 2.33 15.32
N GLY A 259 -5.98 1.50 15.91
CA GLY A 259 -7.24 1.93 16.50
C GLY A 259 -8.40 2.13 15.51
N TRP A 260 -8.17 1.91 14.21
CA TRP A 260 -9.24 1.82 13.23
C TRP A 260 -9.98 0.49 13.35
N GLU A 261 -11.31 0.54 13.30
CA GLU A 261 -12.18 -0.63 13.38
C GLU A 261 -13.05 -0.70 12.13
N PRO A 262 -12.91 -1.74 11.27
CA PRO A 262 -13.81 -1.92 10.16
C PRO A 262 -15.24 -2.16 10.67
N ASN A 263 -16.24 -1.63 9.97
CA ASN A 263 -17.63 -1.99 10.24
C ASN A 263 -17.85 -3.51 10.08
N GLU A 264 -18.93 -4.04 10.67
CA GLU A 264 -19.17 -5.49 10.69
C GLU A 264 -19.26 -6.10 9.28
N GLN A 265 -19.78 -5.36 8.29
CA GLN A 265 -19.86 -5.84 6.92
C GLN A 265 -18.46 -6.01 6.30
N LEU A 266 -17.57 -5.05 6.50
CA LEU A 266 -16.19 -5.12 6.02
C LEU A 266 -15.37 -6.16 6.81
N ALA A 267 -15.56 -6.24 8.13
CA ALA A 267 -14.93 -7.26 8.96
C ALA A 267 -15.33 -8.67 8.48
N ALA A 268 -16.62 -8.90 8.20
CA ALA A 268 -17.12 -10.16 7.64
C ALA A 268 -16.50 -10.47 6.25
N LYS A 269 -16.37 -9.47 5.37
CA LYS A 269 -15.67 -9.64 4.08
C LYS A 269 -14.22 -10.10 4.28
N LEU A 270 -13.46 -9.43 5.14
CA LEU A 270 -12.08 -9.79 5.43
C LEU A 270 -11.96 -11.22 5.99
N ARG A 271 -12.84 -11.61 6.93
CA ARG A 271 -12.89 -12.99 7.45
C ARG A 271 -13.23 -14.02 6.38
N SER A 272 -13.98 -13.62 5.36
CA SER A 272 -14.41 -14.52 4.28
C SER A 272 -13.35 -14.80 3.23
N ILE A 273 -12.22 -14.07 3.24
CA ILE A 273 -11.15 -14.22 2.25
C ILE A 273 -10.71 -15.67 2.14
N GLY A 274 -10.78 -16.21 0.92
CA GLY A 274 -10.38 -17.58 0.60
C GLY A 274 -11.39 -18.67 0.99
N ASN A 275 -12.57 -18.34 1.55
CA ASN A 275 -13.61 -19.32 1.91
C ASN A 275 -14.00 -20.23 0.73
N GLU A 276 -14.07 -19.68 -0.48
CA GLU A 276 -14.44 -20.42 -1.68
C GLU A 276 -13.37 -21.48 -2.05
N PHE A 277 -12.11 -21.24 -1.71
CA PHE A 277 -10.98 -22.04 -2.18
C PHE A 277 -10.29 -22.85 -1.09
N ARG A 278 -10.59 -22.59 0.18
CA ARG A 278 -9.94 -23.16 1.36
C ARG A 278 -10.98 -23.54 2.41
N ALA A 279 -10.92 -24.77 2.89
CA ALA A 279 -11.85 -25.27 3.92
C ALA A 279 -11.36 -24.96 5.34
N GLU A 280 -10.06 -24.70 5.50
CA GLU A 280 -9.46 -24.40 6.80
C GLU A 280 -10.07 -23.12 7.40
N PRO A 281 -10.29 -23.06 8.72
CA PRO A 281 -10.90 -21.88 9.34
C PRO A 281 -9.96 -20.65 9.25
N MET A 282 -10.56 -19.46 9.26
CA MET A 282 -9.84 -18.20 9.43
C MET A 282 -9.52 -17.99 10.92
N VAL A 283 -8.27 -17.62 11.22
CA VAL A 283 -7.84 -17.18 12.55
C VAL A 283 -7.38 -15.73 12.44
N GLU A 284 -8.00 -14.85 13.20
CA GLU A 284 -7.59 -13.45 13.32
C GLU A 284 -6.47 -13.33 14.34
N LYS A 285 -5.45 -12.52 14.02
CA LYS A 285 -4.34 -12.20 14.91
C LYS A 285 -4.00 -10.72 14.78
N THR A 286 -3.66 -10.09 15.89
CA THR A 286 -2.90 -8.84 15.85
C THR A 286 -1.49 -9.10 15.32
N MET A 287 -0.83 -8.07 14.80
CA MET A 287 0.58 -8.19 14.40
C MET A 287 1.46 -8.63 15.57
N ALA A 288 1.19 -8.16 16.80
CA ALA A 288 1.94 -8.56 17.99
C ALA A 288 1.81 -10.07 18.28
N GLU A 289 0.59 -10.61 18.30
CA GLU A 289 0.35 -12.06 18.49
C GLU A 289 0.92 -12.90 17.33
N PHE A 290 0.94 -12.34 16.12
CA PHE A 290 1.59 -12.99 14.99
C PHE A 290 3.10 -13.08 15.20
N MET A 291 3.76 -12.00 15.60
CA MET A 291 5.21 -11.99 15.83
C MET A 291 5.61 -12.90 16.98
N GLU A 292 4.93 -12.83 18.13
CA GLU A 292 5.20 -13.71 19.30
C GLU A 292 5.13 -15.20 18.92
N TYR A 293 4.19 -15.57 18.04
CA TYR A 293 4.02 -16.96 17.62
C TYR A 293 5.08 -17.45 16.60
N HIS A 294 5.68 -16.53 15.85
CA HIS A 294 6.62 -16.84 14.77
C HIS A 294 8.08 -16.55 15.12
N GLU A 295 8.33 -15.74 16.14
CA GLU A 295 9.66 -15.59 16.70
C GLU A 295 10.07 -16.90 17.41
N VAL A 296 11.24 -17.41 17.02
CA VAL A 296 11.88 -18.50 17.72
C VAL A 296 12.45 -17.88 18.99
N ASP A 297 12.15 -18.44 20.16
CA ASP A 297 12.99 -18.18 21.33
C ASP A 297 14.40 -18.57 20.91
N ILE A 298 15.23 -17.60 20.53
CA ILE A 298 16.66 -17.79 20.46
C ILE A 298 17.08 -17.87 21.92
N GLY A 299 16.86 -19.04 22.51
CA GLY A 299 17.42 -19.39 23.80
C GLY A 299 18.92 -19.17 23.69
N THR A 300 19.40 -18.11 24.34
CA THR A 300 20.79 -17.98 24.72
C THR A 300 21.09 -19.10 25.71
N ASP A 301 21.54 -20.23 25.18
CA ASP A 301 22.34 -21.20 25.93
C ASP A 301 23.79 -20.69 26.06
#